data_AF-A0A7C3EW16-F1
#
_entry.id   AF-A0A7C3EW16-F1
#
_cell.length_a   1.000
_cell.length_b   1.000
_cell.length_c   1.000
_cell.angle_alpha   90.00
_cell.angle_beta   90.00
_cell.angle_gamma   90.00
#
_symmetry.space_group_name_H-M   'P 1'
#
loop_
_entity.id
_entity.type
_entity.pdbx_description
1 polymer ?
#
loop_
_entity_poly.entity_id
_entity_poly.type
_entity_poly.pdbx_seq_one_letter_code
_entity_poly.pdbx_strand_id
1 'polypeptide(L)' 'ARAYFKVIKVARTIADLSSDKEIAVNHLAEALQYRLRED' A
#
# COMPACT_ATOMS: atom_id res chain seq x y z
N ALA A 1 11.05 -11.99 3.31
CA ALA A 1 11.50 -10.68 2.79
C ALA A 1 10.66 -10.12 1.62
N ARG A 2 10.27 -10.91 0.59
CA ARG A 2 9.62 -10.37 -0.63
C ARG A 2 8.20 -9.79 -0.43
N ALA A 3 7.42 -10.33 0.49
CA ALA A 3 6.04 -9.88 0.73
C ALA A 3 5.94 -8.43 1.23
N TYR A 4 6.90 -8.00 2.06
CA TYR A 4 6.95 -6.63 2.62
C TYR A 4 7.16 -5.58 1.52
N PHE A 5 8.02 -5.87 0.55
CA PHE A 5 8.24 -4.99 -0.60
C PHE A 5 7.01 -4.87 -1.52
N LYS A 6 6.18 -5.92 -1.64
CA LYS A 6 4.92 -5.84 -2.41
C LYS A 6 3.96 -4.87 -1.74
N VAL A 7 3.81 -4.94 -0.41
CA VAL A 7 2.93 -4.02 0.36
C VAL A 7 3.39 -2.57 0.22
N ILE A 8 4.69 -2.29 0.32
CA ILE A 8 5.21 -0.93 0.14
C ILE A 8 4.94 -0.39 -1.26
N LYS A 9 5.07 -1.21 -2.30
CA LYS A 9 4.76 -0.78 -3.68
C LYS A 9 3.29 -0.42 -3.84
N VAL A 10 2.39 -1.26 -3.33
CA VAL A 10 0.95 -1.00 -3.38
C VAL A 10 0.60 0.26 -2.56
N ALA A 11 1.16 0.40 -1.36
CA ALA A 11 0.96 1.59 -0.53
C ALA A 11 1.48 2.87 -1.21
N ARG A 12 2.60 2.80 -1.94
CA ARG A 12 3.11 3.91 -2.74
C ARG A 12 2.13 4.29 -3.85
N THR A 13 1.61 3.30 -4.58
CA THR A 13 0.61 3.55 -5.63
C THR A 13 -0.66 4.21 -5.07
N ILE A 14 -1.11 3.81 -3.87
CA ILE A 14 -2.27 4.42 -3.21
C ILE A 14 -1.98 5.86 -2.77
N ALA A 15 -0.77 6.13 -2.26
CA ALA A 15 -0.33 7.48 -1.92
C ALA A 15 -0.28 8.37 -3.18
N ASP A 16 0.26 7.85 -4.29
CA ASP A 16 0.32 8.56 -5.57
C ASP A 16 -1.09 8.86 -6.11
N LEU A 17 -2.04 7.92 -5.99
CA LEU A 17 -3.45 8.12 -6.35
C LEU A 17 -4.15 9.18 -5.49
N SER A 18 -3.74 9.30 -4.23
CA SER A 18 -4.26 10.28 -3.28
C SER A 18 -3.57 11.65 -3.39
N SER A 19 -2.62 11.81 -4.32
CA SER A 19 -1.73 12.98 -4.44
C SER A 19 -0.94 13.30 -3.16
N ASP A 20 -0.70 12.30 -2.32
CA ASP A 20 0.09 12.44 -1.11
C ASP A 20 1.58 12.23 -1.40
N LYS A 21 2.42 13.16 -0.92
CA LYS A 21 3.88 13.09 -1.11
C LYS A 21 4.52 11.95 -0.31
N GLU A 22 3.91 11.57 0.81
CA GLU A 22 4.44 10.57 1.72
C GLU A 22 3.44 9.43 1.95
N ILE A 23 3.98 8.24 2.20
CA ILE A 23 3.14 7.08 2.52
C ILE A 23 2.67 7.23 3.97
N ALA A 24 1.41 7.61 4.15
CA ALA A 24 0.73 7.60 5.44
C ALA A 24 0.31 6.18 5.86
N VAL A 25 -0.01 6.03 7.16
CA VAL A 25 -0.54 4.79 7.74
C VAL A 25 -1.81 4.32 7.02
N ASN A 26 -2.60 5.27 6.52
CA ASN A 26 -3.84 5.03 5.77
C ASN A 26 -3.57 4.22 4.50
N HIS A 27 -2.55 4.60 3.73
CA HIS A 27 -2.15 3.92 2.49
C HIS A 27 -1.62 2.50 2.75
N LEU A 28 -0.91 2.32 3.86
CA LEU A 28 -0.46 1.01 4.33
C LEU A 28 -1.62 0.11 4.75
N ALA A 29 -2.62 0.65 5.47
CA ALA A 29 -3.81 -0.07 5.87
C ALA A 29 -4.61 -0.55 4.64
N GLU A 30 -4.79 0.33 3.65
CA GLU A 30 -5.42 -0.05 2.39
C GLU A 30 -4.62 -1.10 1.62
N ALA A 31 -3.30 -0.93 1.47
CA ALA A 31 -2.44 -1.89 0.79
C ALA A 31 -2.45 -3.29 1.43
N LEU A 32 -2.53 -3.36 2.77
CA LEU A 32 -2.68 -4.61 3.50
C LEU A 32 -4.05 -5.25 3.25
N GLN A 33 -5.11 -4.44 3.17
CA GLN A 33 -6.47 -4.91 2.96
C GLN A 33 -6.71 -5.39 1.52
N TYR A 34 -6.07 -4.77 0.53
CA TYR A 34 -6.03 -5.28 -0.84
C TYR A 34 -5.43 -6.68 -0.92
N ARG A 35 -4.39 -6.96 -0.12
CA ARG A 35 -3.74 -8.28 -0.08
C ARG A 35 -4.66 -9.39 0.45
N LEU A 36 -5.55 -9.07 1.40
CA LEU A 36 -6.52 -10.04 1.96
C LEU A 36 -7.63 -10.40 0.96
N ARG A 37 -7.84 -9.55 -0.06
CA ARG A 37 -8.84 -9.78 -1.12
C ARG A 37 -8.25 -10.50 -2.35
N GLU A 38 -6.93 -10.71 -2.41
CA GLU A 38 -6.27 -11.44 -3.50
C GLU A 38 -6.25 -12.98 -3.27
N ASP A 39 -6.94 -13.50 -2.24
CA ASP A 39 -7.17 -14.94 -1.99
C ASP A 39 -8.43 -15.48 -2.68
#